data_AF-A0A1J1LD63-F1
#
_entry.id   AF-A0A1J1LD63-F1
#
_cell.length_a   1.000
_cell.length_b   1.000
_cell.length_c   1.000
_cell.angle_alpha   90.00
_cell.angle_beta   90.00
_cell.angle_gamma   90.00
#
_symmetry.space_group_name_H-M   'P 1'
#
loop_
_entity.id
_entity.type
_entity.pdbx_description
1 polymer ?
#
loop_
_entity_poly.entity_id
_entity_poly.type
_entity_poly.pdbx_seq_one_letter_code
_entity_poly.pdbx_strand_id
1 'polypeptide(L)'
;MGIDTITDFNISQTDQIVLDKNTFNTIISNAGTGFSVSSEFATVTNDTVAATSAADLVYNTTTGGLFYNQNGTASGWGTGGQFLTLTNKPALTANQFLIQD
;
A
#
# COMPACT_ATOMS: atom_id res chain seq x y z
N MET A 1 7.10 -10.29 -9.05
CA MET A 1 6.37 -10.34 -7.77
C MET A 1 5.12 -11.16 -8.00
N GLY A 2 4.79 -12.09 -7.09
CA GLY A 2 3.44 -12.66 -7.06
C GLY A 2 2.45 -11.61 -6.55
N ILE A 3 1.16 -11.79 -6.83
CA ILE A 3 0.10 -10.97 -6.24
C ILE A 3 -0.61 -11.85 -5.21
N ASP A 4 -0.49 -11.49 -3.94
CA ASP A 4 -1.19 -12.18 -2.86
C ASP A 4 -2.65 -11.76 -2.81
N THR A 5 -3.51 -12.65 -2.29
CA THR A 5 -4.94 -12.37 -2.10
C THR A 5 -5.32 -12.71 -0.66
N ILE A 6 -5.80 -11.71 0.08
CA ILE A 6 -6.35 -11.88 1.44
C ILE A 6 -7.85 -11.68 1.36
N THR A 7 -8.61 -12.64 1.90
CA THR A 7 -10.07 -12.69 1.73
C THR A 7 -10.88 -12.15 2.89
N ASP A 8 -10.27 -12.03 4.06
CA ASP A 8 -10.95 -11.81 5.34
C ASP A 8 -10.30 -10.72 6.21
N PHE A 9 -9.49 -9.83 5.60
CA PHE A 9 -8.83 -8.73 6.33
C PHE A 9 -9.81 -7.87 7.11
N ASN A 10 -9.68 -7.80 8.42
CA ASN A 10 -10.67 -7.22 9.30
C ASN A 10 -10.10 -6.12 10.20
N ILE A 11 -10.42 -4.87 9.87
CA ILE A 11 -10.03 -3.69 10.66
C ILE A 11 -10.54 -3.76 12.10
N SER A 12 -11.73 -4.33 12.34
CA SER A 12 -12.29 -4.46 13.69
C SER A 12 -11.58 -5.50 14.55
N GLN A 13 -10.82 -6.41 13.93
CA GLN A 13 -9.95 -7.37 14.60
C GLN A 13 -8.51 -6.87 14.72
N THR A 14 -8.26 -5.60 14.37
CA THR A 14 -6.93 -4.95 14.41
C THR A 14 -5.91 -5.58 13.47
N ASP A 15 -6.37 -6.20 12.38
CA ASP A 15 -5.48 -6.74 11.36
C ASP A 15 -4.57 -5.64 10.78
N GLN A 16 -3.31 -6.01 10.54
CA GLN A 16 -2.30 -5.13 9.96
C GLN A 16 -1.58 -5.79 8.79
N ILE A 17 -1.19 -4.98 7.82
CA ILE A 17 -0.30 -5.31 6.73
C ILE A 17 1.10 -4.87 7.14
N VAL A 18 2.00 -5.83 7.32
CA VAL A 18 3.38 -5.55 7.70
C VAL A 18 4.20 -5.27 6.44
N LEU A 19 4.89 -4.13 6.41
CA LEU A 19 5.73 -3.69 5.31
C LEU A 19 7.19 -3.65 5.77
N ASP A 20 8.01 -4.46 5.12
CA ASP A 20 9.45 -4.52 5.38
C ASP A 20 10.19 -3.54 4.48
N LYS A 21 10.99 -2.65 5.08
CA LYS A 21 11.72 -1.60 4.35
C LYS A 21 12.81 -2.14 3.43
N ASN A 22 13.26 -3.38 3.60
CA ASN A 22 14.16 -4.01 2.63
C ASN A 22 13.43 -4.34 1.31
N THR A 23 12.11 -4.55 1.37
CA THR A 23 11.25 -4.78 0.20
C THR A 23 10.71 -3.46 -0.36
N PHE A 24 10.18 -2.61 0.52
CA PHE A 24 9.56 -1.33 0.17
C PHE A 24 10.52 -0.16 0.44
N ASN A 25 11.66 -0.18 -0.22
CA ASN A 25 12.83 0.66 0.11
C ASN A 25 12.69 2.17 -0.11
N THR A 26 11.61 2.62 -0.76
CA THR A 26 11.30 4.06 -0.89
C THR A 26 10.51 4.60 0.30
N ILE A 27 9.93 3.73 1.13
CA ILE A 27 9.28 4.11 2.39
C ILE A 27 10.38 4.51 3.41
N ILE A 28 10.37 5.78 3.79
CA ILE A 28 11.28 6.38 4.78
C ILE A 28 10.61 6.57 6.15
N SER A 29 9.33 6.21 6.31
CA SER A 29 8.69 6.19 7.63
C SER A 29 9.50 5.41 8.68
N ASN A 30 9.43 5.89 9.91
CA ASN A 30 9.98 5.19 11.08
C ASN A 30 9.27 3.85 11.26
N ALA A 31 9.98 2.86 11.78
CA ALA A 31 9.37 1.59 12.17
C ALA A 31 8.28 1.82 13.24
N GLY A 32 7.15 1.13 13.10
CA GLY A 32 5.97 1.28 13.94
C GLY A 32 4.66 1.27 13.16
N THR A 33 3.55 1.42 13.89
CA THR A 33 2.21 1.44 13.29
C THR A 33 1.99 2.74 12.50
N GLY A 34 1.60 2.58 11.24
CA GLY A 34 1.32 3.65 10.30
C GLY A 34 2.54 4.31 9.70
N PHE A 35 2.27 5.38 8.96
CA PHE A 35 3.29 6.15 8.24
C PHE A 35 3.61 7.43 9.03
N SER A 36 4.87 7.59 9.44
CA SER A 36 5.34 8.86 10.00
C SER A 36 5.49 9.96 8.94
N VAL A 37 5.53 9.58 7.65
CA VAL A 37 5.48 10.49 6.51
C VAL A 37 4.14 10.29 5.79
N SER A 38 3.22 11.22 5.97
CA SER A 38 1.82 11.07 5.52
C SER A 38 1.65 10.97 4.00
N SER A 39 2.61 11.46 3.22
CA SER A 39 2.57 11.39 1.75
C SER A 39 2.89 10.01 1.20
N GLU A 40 3.39 9.07 2.01
CA GLU A 40 3.77 7.73 1.55
C GLU A 40 2.58 6.78 1.36
N PHE A 41 1.40 7.15 1.86
CA PHE A 41 0.18 6.37 1.66
C PHE A 41 -0.94 7.21 1.06
N ALA A 42 -1.56 6.67 0.01
CA ALA A 42 -2.73 7.28 -0.62
C ALA A 42 -3.80 6.24 -0.94
N THR A 43 -5.03 6.72 -1.08
CA THR A 43 -6.15 5.93 -1.62
C THR A 43 -6.63 6.53 -2.92
N VAL A 44 -7.04 5.67 -3.84
CA VAL A 44 -7.59 6.04 -5.15
C VAL A 44 -8.76 5.13 -5.51
N THR A 45 -9.39 5.40 -6.65
CA THR A 45 -10.49 4.58 -7.21
C THR A 45 -10.14 3.97 -8.57
N ASN A 46 -8.92 4.19 -9.07
CA ASN A 46 -8.48 3.72 -10.38
C ASN A 46 -7.00 3.32 -10.37
N ASP A 47 -6.68 2.15 -10.93
CA ASP A 47 -5.32 1.62 -11.01
C ASP A 47 -4.39 2.50 -11.87
N THR A 48 -4.91 3.18 -12.90
CA THR A 48 -4.10 4.10 -13.71
C THR A 48 -3.67 5.33 -12.91
N VAL A 49 -4.53 5.80 -12.01
CA VAL A 49 -4.21 6.90 -11.08
C VAL A 49 -3.22 6.41 -10.03
N ALA A 50 -3.35 5.15 -9.60
CA ALA A 50 -2.41 4.54 -8.67
C ALA A 50 -0.98 4.52 -9.24
N ALA A 51 -0.82 4.19 -10.52
CA ALA A 51 0.45 4.14 -11.24
C ALA A 51 1.10 5.52 -11.52
N THR A 52 0.47 6.61 -11.09
CA THR A 52 0.99 7.98 -11.22
C THR A 52 0.86 8.77 -9.92
N SER A 53 0.59 8.10 -8.80
CA SER A 53 0.43 8.71 -7.49
C SER A 53 1.77 9.19 -6.94
N ALA A 54 1.81 10.32 -6.25
CA ALA A 54 3.04 10.73 -5.54
C ALA A 54 3.38 9.84 -4.33
N ALA A 55 2.44 9.02 -3.85
CA ALA A 55 2.62 8.14 -2.71
C ALA A 55 3.29 6.82 -3.07
N ASP A 56 4.14 6.31 -2.17
CA ASP A 56 4.82 5.02 -2.30
C ASP A 56 3.86 3.84 -2.24
N LEU A 57 2.87 3.89 -1.36
CA LEU A 57 1.86 2.87 -1.22
C LEU A 57 0.49 3.42 -1.61
N VAL A 58 -0.15 2.76 -2.57
CA VAL A 58 -1.43 3.23 -3.11
C VAL A 58 -2.46 2.12 -3.01
N TYR A 59 -3.57 2.40 -2.34
CA TYR A 59 -4.70 1.48 -2.24
C TYR A 59 -5.82 1.89 -3.18
N ASN A 60 -6.22 1.01 -4.10
CA ASN A 60 -7.43 1.19 -4.89
C ASN A 60 -8.64 0.64 -4.14
N THR A 61 -9.48 1.55 -3.65
CA THR A 61 -10.70 1.23 -2.88
C THR A 61 -11.77 0.51 -3.71
N THR A 62 -11.72 0.60 -5.05
CA THR A 62 -12.67 -0.03 -5.96
C THR A 62 -12.30 -1.48 -6.27
N THR A 63 -11.01 -1.77 -6.45
CA THR A 63 -10.51 -3.11 -6.80
C THR A 63 -10.06 -3.91 -5.58
N GLY A 64 -9.68 -3.23 -4.49
CA GLY A 64 -9.01 -3.86 -3.34
C GLY A 64 -7.51 -4.05 -3.56
N GLY A 65 -6.98 -3.58 -4.71
CA GLY A 65 -5.57 -3.70 -5.05
C GLY A 65 -4.71 -2.75 -4.21
N LEU A 66 -3.60 -3.26 -3.72
CA LEU A 66 -2.56 -2.50 -3.03
C LEU A 66 -1.29 -2.53 -3.88
N PHE A 67 -0.77 -1.34 -4.15
CA PHE A 67 0.30 -1.14 -5.11
C PHE A 67 1.48 -0.44 -4.46
N TYR A 68 2.68 -0.88 -4.82
CA TYR A 68 3.91 -0.19 -4.51
C TYR A 68 4.37 0.64 -5.70
N ASN A 69 4.38 1.97 -5.56
CA ASN A 69 4.76 2.93 -6.58
C ASN A 69 6.12 3.58 -6.30
N GLN A 70 7.17 2.97 -6.84
CA GLN A 70 8.52 3.54 -6.77
C GLN A 70 8.74 4.72 -7.70
N ASN A 71 7.88 4.88 -8.72
CA ASN A 71 8.04 5.90 -9.74
C ASN A 71 7.45 7.26 -9.34
N GLY A 72 6.74 7.33 -8.20
CA GLY A 72 6.01 8.52 -7.80
C GLY A 72 5.09 9.00 -8.93
N THR A 73 5.18 10.29 -9.28
CA THR A 73 4.34 10.88 -10.33
C THR A 73 4.74 10.51 -11.76
N ALA A 74 5.87 9.84 -11.96
CA ALA A 74 6.23 9.29 -13.27
C ALA A 74 5.34 8.08 -13.60
N SER A 75 5.07 7.85 -14.88
CA SER A 75 4.20 6.75 -15.30
C SER A 75 4.79 5.38 -14.98
N GLY A 76 3.94 4.47 -14.49
CA GLY A 76 4.30 3.07 -14.21
C GLY A 76 4.73 2.87 -12.76
N TRP A 77 5.35 1.72 -12.48
CA TRP A 77 5.62 1.28 -11.09
C TRP A 77 7.09 1.13 -10.72
N GLY A 78 8.01 1.40 -11.65
CA GLY A 78 9.42 1.06 -11.50
C GLY A 78 9.60 -0.45 -11.46
N THR A 79 10.22 -0.96 -10.38
CA THR A 79 10.26 -2.40 -10.07
C THR A 79 9.16 -2.85 -9.10
N GLY A 80 8.30 -1.92 -8.68
CA GLY A 80 7.12 -2.17 -7.88
C GLY A 80 5.93 -2.70 -8.70
N GLY A 81 4.73 -2.38 -8.25
CA GLY A 81 3.47 -2.80 -8.86
C GLY A 81 2.47 -3.30 -7.83
N GLN A 82 1.40 -3.92 -8.31
CA GLN A 82 0.46 -4.59 -7.42
C GLN A 82 1.14 -5.78 -6.75
N PHE A 83 0.99 -5.89 -5.44
CA PHE A 83 1.52 -7.03 -4.68
C PHE A 83 0.47 -7.71 -3.81
N LEU A 84 -0.65 -7.02 -3.52
CA LEU A 84 -1.70 -7.55 -2.67
C LEU A 84 -3.09 -7.17 -3.21
N THR A 85 -4.07 -8.05 -3.01
CA THR A 85 -5.49 -7.79 -3.19
C THR A 85 -6.26 -8.14 -1.92
N LEU A 86 -7.01 -7.18 -1.38
CA LEU A 86 -7.98 -7.39 -0.30
C LEU A 86 -9.38 -7.53 -0.89
N THR A 87 -9.93 -8.76 -0.92
CA THR A 87 -11.18 -9.01 -1.66
C THR A 87 -12.40 -8.37 -1.02
N ASN A 88 -12.38 -8.16 0.30
CA ASN A 88 -13.43 -7.51 1.06
C ASN A 88 -13.33 -5.98 1.08
N LYS A 89 -12.32 -5.41 0.40
CA LYS A 89 -12.15 -3.97 0.13
C LYS A 89 -12.37 -3.08 1.37
N PRO A 90 -11.64 -3.34 2.47
CA PRO A 90 -11.83 -2.59 3.69
C PRO A 90 -11.40 -1.12 3.48
N ALA A 91 -11.96 -0.22 4.29
CA ALA A 91 -11.59 1.19 4.26
C ALA A 91 -10.24 1.39 4.98
N LEU A 92 -9.14 1.10 4.29
CA LEU A 92 -7.80 1.19 4.85
C LEU A 92 -7.43 2.63 5.21
N THR A 93 -6.81 2.78 6.37
CA THR A 93 -6.10 3.97 6.82
C THR A 93 -4.66 3.61 7.16
N ALA A 94 -3.82 4.61 7.45
CA ALA A 94 -2.44 4.36 7.89
C ALA A 94 -2.35 3.36 9.08
N ASN A 95 -3.36 3.31 9.95
CA ASN A 95 -3.33 2.42 11.13
C ASN A 95 -3.35 0.91 10.79
N GLN A 96 -3.73 0.55 9.56
CA GLN A 96 -3.71 -0.84 9.08
C GLN A 96 -2.33 -1.29 8.60
N PHE A 97 -1.30 -0.45 8.74
CA PHE A 97 0.06 -0.77 8.32
C PHE A 97 1.01 -0.80 9.51
N LEU A 98 1.97 -1.72 9.47
CA LEU A 98 3.09 -1.78 10.39
C LEU A 98 4.37 -1.72 9.57
N ILE A 99 5.20 -0.69 9.79
CA ILE A 99 6.49 -0.54 9.13
C ILE A 99 7.56 -1.22 9.99
N GLN A 100 8.40 -2.06 9.37
CA GLN A 100 9.55 -2.69 10.03
C GLN A 100 10.85 -2.50 9.22
N ASP A 101 11.99 -2.55 9.92
CA ASP A 101 13.34 -2.47 9.34
C ASP A 101 13.88 -3.84 8.90
#